data_AF-A0A059L9W2-F1
#
_entry.id   AF-A0A059L9W2-F1
#
_cell.length_a   1.000
_cell.length_b   1.000
_cell.length_c   1.000
_cell.angle_alpha   90.00
_cell.angle_beta   90.00
_cell.angle_gamma   90.00
#
_symmetry.space_group_name_H-M   'P 1'
#
loop_
_entity.id
_entity.type
_entity.pdbx_description
1 polymer ?
#
loop_
_entity_poly.entity_id
_entity_poly.type
_entity_poly.pdbx_seq_one_letter_code
_entity_poly.pdbx_strand_id
1 'polypeptide(L)' 'MIARWALSDSQYCSVEINEWFPTEMDSQRLLDLLSIGRPKLCVLNKQEKVDAWLLSQSRY' A
#
# COMPACT_ATOMS: atom_id res chain seq x y z
N MET A 1 -2.58 -4.54 9.37
CA MET A 1 -1.54 -5.00 8.43
C MET A 1 -1.18 -3.90 7.46
N ILE A 2 -1.90 -3.56 6.38
CA ILE A 2 -1.55 -2.35 5.57
C ILE A 2 -2.29 -1.09 6.05
N ALA A 3 -3.62 -1.14 6.21
CA ALA A 3 -4.41 0.03 6.65
C ALA A 3 -3.98 0.56 8.03
N ARG A 4 -3.72 -0.35 8.98
CA ARG A 4 -3.19 0.00 10.31
C ARG A 4 -1.79 0.60 10.23
N TRP A 5 -0.96 0.16 9.28
CA TRP A 5 0.34 0.77 9.04
C TRP A 5 0.21 2.15 8.39
N ALA A 6 -0.65 2.29 7.38
CA ALA A 6 -0.90 3.56 6.68
C ALA A 6 -1.37 4.66 7.66
N LEU A 7 -2.17 4.29 8.66
CA LEU A 7 -2.65 5.20 9.72
C LEU A 7 -1.68 5.37 10.90
N SER A 8 -0.64 4.55 11.00
CA SER A 8 0.38 4.62 12.04
C SER A 8 1.56 5.53 11.64
N ASP A 9 2.43 5.87 12.57
CA ASP A 9 3.66 6.64 12.33
C ASP A 9 4.85 5.77 11.88
N SER A 10 4.71 4.44 11.89
CA SER A 10 5.76 3.54 11.39
C SER A 10 6.02 3.77 9.90
N GLN A 11 7.27 4.01 9.51
CA GLN A 11 7.65 4.13 8.09
C GLN A 11 7.73 2.77 7.40
N TYR A 12 7.97 1.70 8.17
CA TYR A 12 8.15 0.35 7.64
C TYR A 12 6.84 -0.43 7.66
N CYS A 13 6.45 -0.98 6.52
CA CYS A 13 5.34 -1.92 6.38
C CYS A 13 5.92 -3.33 6.35
N SER A 14 5.52 -4.20 7.27
CA SER A 14 5.91 -5.62 7.29
C SER A 14 5.13 -6.47 6.28
N VAL A 15 4.41 -5.84 5.35
CA VAL A 15 3.60 -6.54 4.34
C VAL A 15 4.29 -6.38 3.00
N GLU A 16 4.75 -7.51 2.47
CA GLU A 16 5.25 -7.62 1.10
C GLU A 16 4.13 -8.13 0.19
N ILE A 17 3.86 -7.43 -0.90
CA ILE A 17 2.74 -7.74 -1.80
C ILE A 17 2.92 -9.14 -2.39
N ASN A 18 4.14 -9.51 -2.79
CA ASN A 18 4.44 -10.82 -3.37
C ASN A 18 4.30 -11.99 -2.38
N GLU A 19 4.55 -11.76 -1.08
CA GLU A 19 4.36 -12.78 -0.05
C GLU A 19 2.89 -12.96 0.35
N TRP A 20 2.14 -11.85 0.43
CA TRP A 20 0.75 -11.86 0.90
C TRP A 20 -0.26 -12.07 -0.23
N PHE A 21 0.11 -11.68 -1.45
CA PHE A 21 -0.70 -11.75 -2.67
C PHE A 21 0.14 -12.34 -3.82
N PRO A 22 0.48 -13.64 -3.75
CA PRO A 22 1.32 -14.29 -4.76
C PRO A 22 0.65 -14.37 -6.15
N THR A 23 -0.67 -14.20 -6.22
CA THR A 23 -1.42 -14.15 -7.46
C THR A 23 -1.48 -12.73 -8.02
N GLU A 24 -1.16 -12.56 -9.30
CA GLU A 24 -1.26 -11.27 -9.99
C GLU A 24 -2.67 -10.65 -9.89
N MET A 25 -3.70 -11.47 -9.93
CA MET A 25 -5.09 -11.01 -9.78
C MET A 25 -5.36 -10.38 -8.40
N ASP A 26 -4.76 -10.90 -7.34
CA ASP A 26 -4.95 -10.38 -5.98
C ASP A 26 -4.12 -9.11 -5.74
N SER A 27 -2.91 -9.03 -6.30
CA SER A 27 -2.10 -7.81 -6.25
C SER A 27 -2.75 -6.67 -7.06
N GLN A 28 -3.33 -6.98 -8.23
CA GLN A 28 -4.12 -6.01 -9.02
C GLN A 28 -5.35 -5.51 -8.26
N ARG A 29 -6.09 -6.40 -7.57
CA ARG A 29 -7.23 -5.98 -6.73
C ARG A 29 -6.79 -5.07 -5.58
N LEU A 30 -5.65 -5.33 -4.97
CA LEU A 30 -5.10 -4.45 -3.94
C LEU A 30 -4.77 -3.06 -4.51
N LEU A 31 -4.13 -3.01 -5.68
CA LEU A 31 -3.82 -1.75 -6.37
C LEU A 31 -5.08 -0.97 -6.72
N ASP A 32 -6.14 -1.65 -7.17
CA ASP A 32 -7.43 -1.03 -7.47
C ASP A 32 -8.08 -0.44 -6.21
N LEU A 33 -8.09 -1.20 -5.10
CA LEU A 33 -8.56 -0.72 -3.80
C LEU A 33 -7.74 0.48 -3.29
N LEU A 34 -6.42 0.45 -3.46
CA LEU A 34 -5.55 1.57 -3.11
C LEU A 34 -5.81 2.79 -4.01
N SER A 35 -6.09 2.60 -5.29
CA SER A 35 -6.46 3.66 -6.22
C SER A 35 -7.76 4.36 -5.81
N ILE A 36 -8.76 3.58 -5.40
CA ILE A 36 -10.02 4.09 -4.83
C ILE A 36 -9.78 4.81 -3.48
N GLY A 37 -8.82 4.30 -2.68
CA GLY A 37 -8.43 4.86 -1.39
C GLY A 37 -7.50 6.08 -1.45
N ARG A 38 -6.74 6.27 -2.54
CA ARG A 38 -5.78 7.36 -2.75
C ARG A 38 -6.36 8.74 -2.42
N PRO A 39 -7.55 9.14 -2.90
CA PRO A 39 -8.11 10.44 -2.54
C PRO A 39 -8.33 10.61 -1.04
N LYS A 40 -8.73 9.56 -0.32
CA LYS A 40 -8.91 9.60 1.14
C LYS A 40 -7.57 9.63 1.89
N LEU A 41 -6.54 8.98 1.36
CA LEU A 41 -5.18 9.01 1.90
C LEU A 41 -4.49 10.37 1.67
N CYS A 42 -4.82 11.04 0.56
CA CYS A 42 -4.40 12.42 0.27
C CYS A 42 -4.87 13.38 1.37
N VAL A 43 -6.14 13.26 1.77
CA VAL A 43 -6.74 14.08 2.84
C VAL A 43 -6.05 13.87 4.18
N LEU A 44 -5.53 12.68 4.45
CA LEU A 44 -4.82 12.35 5.69
C LEU A 44 -3.31 12.69 5.63
N ASN A 45 -2.82 13.25 4.53
CA ASN A 45 -1.40 13.47 4.27
C ASN A 45 -0.55 12.18 4.41
N LYS A 46 -1.19 11.02 4.24
CA LYS A 46 -0.56 9.68 4.30
C LYS A 46 -0.37 9.08 2.91
N GLN A 47 -0.71 9.81 1.84
CA GLN A 47 -0.55 9.37 0.46
C GLN A 47 0.93 9.12 0.10
N GLU A 48 1.81 10.06 0.42
CA GLU A 48 3.27 9.93 0.18
C GLU A 48 3.83 8.69 0.89
N LYS A 49 3.32 8.44 2.11
CA LYS A 49 3.31 7.16 2.85
C LYS A 49 3.26 5.93 1.95
N VAL A 50 2.08 5.79 1.36
CA VAL A 50 1.66 4.61 0.62
C VAL A 50 2.32 4.54 -0.76
N ASP A 51 2.55 5.67 -1.43
CA ASP A 51 3.27 5.72 -2.70
C ASP A 51 4.74 5.27 -2.54
N ALA A 52 5.43 5.73 -1.48
CA ALA A 52 6.79 5.28 -1.19
C ALA A 52 6.87 3.76 -0.92
N TRP A 53 5.89 3.21 -0.20
CA TRP A 53 5.80 1.75 0.00
C TRP A 53 5.50 1.03 -1.31
N LEU A 54 4.53 1.48 -2.13
CA LEU A 54 4.24 0.87 -3.43
C LEU A 54 5.47 0.86 -4.35
N LEU A 55 6.23 1.95 -4.39
CA LEU A 55 7.48 2.04 -5.16
C LEU A 55 8.56 1.08 -4.65
N SER A 56 8.59 0.81 -3.34
CA SER A 56 9.50 -0.20 -2.77
C SER A 56 9.12 -1.62 -3.19
N GLN A 57 7.84 -1.87 -3.46
CA GLN A 57 7.33 -3.17 -3.88
C GLN A 57 7.50 -3.40 -5.39
N SER A 58 7.48 -2.35 -6.22
CA SER A 58 7.66 -2.44 -7.67
C SER A 58 9.11 -2.64 -8.13
N ARG A 59 10.07 -2.73 -7.19
CA ARG A 59 11.50 -2.82 -7.49
C ARG A 59 12.03 -4.26 -7.55
N TYR A 60 11.14 -5.25 -7.66
CA TYR A 60 11.46 -6.67 -7.82
C TYR A 60 10.65 -7.28 -8.95
#